data_AF-A0A7K0LJX5-F1
#
_entry.id   AF-A0A7K0LJX5-F1
#
_cell.length_a   1.000
_cell.length_b   1.000
_cell.length_c   1.000
_cell.angle_alpha   90.00
_cell.angle_beta   90.00
_cell.angle_gamma   90.00
#
_symmetry.space_group_name_H-M   'P 1'
#
loop_
_entity.id
_entity.type
_entity.pdbx_description
1 polymer ?
#
loop_
_entity_poly.entity_id
_entity_poly.type
_entity_poly.pdbx_seq_one_letter_code
_entity_poly.pdbx_strand_id
1 'polypeptide(L)'
;MSSARRTYGTYSLPLLLASAVALENFKPEDRTIRRYNEQIRTAVKSAIPDAIIAGNLDTAMPHLVSLVFPGTNGEEILRELASKGFAVDSGSACTAMNLQPSHVLAAMGLPTYGNIRIAIHSESSEAEISSLINALLNAVQSQRQR
;
A
#
# COMPACT_ATOMS: atom_id res chain seq x y z
N MET A 1 -17.17 32.33 13.28
CA MET A 1 -16.33 31.21 12.82
C MET A 1 -15.51 30.73 14.01
N SER A 2 -15.96 29.66 14.67
CA SER A 2 -15.30 29.11 15.86
C SER A 2 -14.13 28.23 15.40
N SER A 3 -12.89 28.64 15.71
CA SER A 3 -11.72 27.78 15.57
C SER A 3 -11.79 26.73 16.69
N ALA A 4 -12.34 25.56 16.36
CA ALA A 4 -12.31 24.42 17.26
C ALA A 4 -10.84 24.04 17.51
N ARG A 5 -10.31 24.35 18.70
CA ARG A 5 -9.02 23.85 19.17
C ARG A 5 -9.05 22.33 19.10
N ARG A 6 -8.22 21.73 18.24
CA ARG A 6 -8.12 20.28 18.05
C ARG A 6 -7.37 19.55 19.17
N THR A 7 -6.81 20.27 20.14
CA THR A 7 -6.14 19.68 21.30
C THR A 7 -6.59 20.38 22.59
N TYR A 8 -6.95 19.58 23.59
CA TYR A 8 -7.00 20.05 24.99
C TYR A 8 -5.62 20.61 25.36
N GLY A 9 -5.54 21.60 26.25
CA GLY A 9 -4.37 22.47 26.48
C GLY A 9 -3.08 21.81 27.01
N THR A 10 -2.83 20.55 26.69
CA THR A 10 -1.63 19.78 26.99
C THR A 10 -1.03 19.26 25.68
N TYR A 11 0.29 19.27 25.58
CA TYR A 11 1.04 18.75 24.44
C TYR A 11 1.94 17.60 24.88
N SER A 12 2.13 16.63 23.99
CA SER A 12 3.05 15.51 24.23
C SER A 12 4.47 15.97 23.90
N LEU A 13 5.25 16.30 24.94
CA LEU A 13 6.69 16.58 24.80
C LEU A 13 7.46 15.45 24.10
N PRO A 14 7.22 14.15 24.41
CA PRO A 14 7.85 13.06 23.68
C PRO A 14 7.51 13.06 22.18
N LEU A 15 6.25 13.31 21.80
CA LEU A 15 5.84 13.34 20.40
C LEU A 15 6.45 14.54 19.66
N LEU A 16 6.54 15.69 20.33
CA LEU A 16 7.20 16.87 19.78
C LEU A 16 8.67 16.58 19.44
N LEU A 17 9.42 16.03 20.40
CA LEU A 17 10.83 15.68 20.22
C LEU A 17 11.02 14.62 19.14
N ALA A 18 10.22 13.55 19.16
CA ALA A 18 10.27 12.51 18.14
C ALA A 18 9.99 13.06 16.73
N SER A 19 9.02 13.98 16.60
CA SER A 19 8.71 14.63 15.33
C SER A 19 9.86 15.51 14.84
N ALA A 20 10.50 16.26 15.72
CA ALA A 20 11.67 17.08 15.39
C ALA A 20 12.83 16.20 14.88
N VAL A 21 13.17 15.13 15.62
CA VAL A 21 14.22 14.19 15.23
C VAL A 21 13.90 13.49 13.90
N ALA A 22 12.64 13.13 13.66
CA ALA A 22 12.22 12.52 12.40
C ALA A 22 12.39 13.48 11.21
N LEU A 23 12.10 14.78 11.40
CA LEU A 23 12.32 15.81 10.37
C LEU A 23 13.82 16.04 10.11
N GLU A 24 14.65 16.09 11.15
CA GLU A 24 16.10 16.26 11.03
C GLU A 24 16.77 15.08 10.31
N ASN A 25 16.26 13.87 10.53
CA ASN A 25 16.77 12.65 9.91
C ASN A 25 16.03 12.26 8.63
N PHE A 26 15.18 13.15 8.09
CA PHE A 26 14.49 12.90 6.84
C PHE A 26 15.49 12.74 5.70
N LYS A 27 15.51 11.57 5.08
CA LYS A 27 16.34 11.29 3.93
C LYS A 27 15.54 11.52 2.64
N PRO A 28 16.12 12.19 1.64
CA PRO A 28 15.49 12.33 0.34
C PRO A 28 15.26 10.96 -0.31
N GLU A 29 14.40 10.95 -1.33
CA GLU A 29 13.94 9.77 -2.03
C GLU A 29 15.07 8.82 -2.46
N ASP A 30 14.94 7.55 -2.07
CA ASP A 30 15.82 6.47 -2.47
C ASP A 30 15.42 5.96 -3.87
N ARG A 31 16.35 6.09 -4.84
CA ARG A 31 16.18 5.61 -6.21
C ARG A 31 15.90 4.10 -6.26
N THR A 32 16.40 3.35 -5.30
CA THR A 32 16.20 1.90 -5.17
C THR A 32 14.74 1.59 -4.89
N ILE A 33 14.08 2.36 -4.02
CA ILE A 33 12.66 2.20 -3.72
C ILE A 33 11.81 2.43 -4.97
N ARG A 34 12.11 3.47 -5.75
CA ARG A 34 11.42 3.73 -7.03
C ARG A 34 11.62 2.58 -8.02
N ARG A 35 12.83 2.03 -8.11
CA ARG A 35 13.12 0.84 -8.93
C ARG A 35 12.29 -0.37 -8.48
N TYR A 36 12.16 -0.62 -7.18
CA TYR A 36 11.33 -1.72 -6.67
C TYR A 36 9.84 -1.50 -6.95
N ASN A 37 9.35 -0.26 -6.85
CA ASN A 37 7.99 0.09 -7.25
C ASN A 37 7.74 -0.23 -8.73
N GLU A 38 8.65 0.21 -9.61
CA GLU A 38 8.59 -0.06 -11.04
C GLU A 38 8.62 -1.56 -11.35
N GLN A 39 9.48 -2.33 -10.65
CA GLN A 39 9.54 -3.78 -10.78
C GLN A 39 8.19 -4.44 -10.44
N ILE A 40 7.59 -4.09 -9.30
CA ILE A 40 6.28 -4.61 -8.90
C ILE A 40 5.22 -4.25 -9.93
N ARG A 41 5.14 -2.98 -10.35
CA ARG A 41 4.17 -2.51 -11.34
C ARG A 41 4.29 -3.25 -12.67
N THR A 42 5.52 -3.46 -13.14
CA THR A 42 5.81 -4.11 -14.41
C THR A 42 5.45 -5.59 -14.36
N ALA A 43 5.84 -6.28 -13.29
CA ALA A 43 5.52 -7.69 -13.09
C ALA A 43 4.00 -7.93 -13.02
N VAL A 44 3.28 -7.09 -12.26
CA VAL A 44 1.83 -7.17 -12.13
C VAL A 44 1.13 -6.92 -13.47
N LYS A 45 1.48 -5.84 -14.20
CA LYS A 45 0.89 -5.57 -15.52
C LYS A 45 1.14 -6.68 -16.54
N SER A 46 2.32 -7.31 -16.47
CA SER A 46 2.70 -8.37 -17.41
C SER A 46 1.94 -9.67 -17.14
N ALA A 47 1.76 -10.02 -15.87
CA ALA A 47 1.11 -11.26 -15.47
C ALA A 47 -0.43 -11.16 -15.38
N ILE A 48 -0.96 -9.97 -15.09
CA ILE A 48 -2.38 -9.73 -14.84
C ILE A 48 -2.81 -8.49 -15.65
N PRO A 49 -3.18 -8.66 -16.93
CA PRO A 49 -3.43 -7.54 -17.84
C PRO A 49 -4.58 -6.60 -17.43
N ASP A 50 -5.56 -7.11 -16.67
CA ASP A 50 -6.71 -6.37 -16.15
C ASP A 50 -6.46 -5.77 -14.76
N ALA A 51 -5.26 -5.93 -14.19
CA ALA A 51 -4.89 -5.27 -12.94
C ALA A 51 -4.81 -3.75 -13.16
N ILE A 52 -5.41 -3.01 -12.23
CA ILE A 52 -5.41 -1.56 -12.23
C ILE A 52 -4.39 -1.07 -11.21
N ILE A 53 -3.51 -0.18 -11.63
CA ILE A 53 -2.51 0.46 -10.75
C ILE A 53 -2.94 1.90 -10.52
N ALA A 54 -3.20 2.26 -9.26
CA ALA A 54 -3.60 3.61 -8.91
C ALA A 54 -2.37 4.55 -8.92
N GLY A 55 -2.48 5.65 -9.66
CA GLY A 55 -1.44 6.67 -9.78
C GLY A 55 -0.29 6.33 -10.74
N ASN A 56 0.38 7.35 -11.26
CA ASN A 56 1.54 7.19 -12.16
C ASN A 56 2.85 7.06 -11.36
N LEU A 57 3.82 6.27 -11.85
CA LEU A 57 5.11 6.05 -11.21
C LEU A 57 5.87 7.38 -11.02
N ASP A 58 5.77 8.29 -11.98
CA ASP A 58 6.50 9.56 -11.95
C ASP A 58 6.00 10.52 -10.87
N THR A 59 4.69 10.50 -10.59
CA THR A 59 4.03 11.47 -9.71
C THR A 59 3.58 10.88 -8.36
N ALA A 60 3.52 9.55 -8.25
CA ALA A 60 3.14 8.88 -7.01
C ALA A 60 4.32 8.83 -6.03
N MET A 61 4.01 8.59 -4.76
CA MET A 61 5.04 8.32 -3.76
C MET A 61 5.78 7.03 -4.12
N PRO A 62 7.12 7.04 -4.18
CA PRO A 62 7.92 5.93 -4.68
C PRO A 62 7.81 4.67 -3.82
N HIS A 63 7.56 4.82 -2.52
CA HIS A 63 7.42 3.69 -1.60
C HIS A 63 6.01 3.09 -1.57
N LEU A 64 5.04 3.65 -2.29
CA LEU A 64 3.66 3.14 -2.28
C LEU A 64 3.27 2.58 -3.64
N VAL A 65 2.78 1.34 -3.63
CA VAL A 65 2.12 0.70 -4.76
C VAL A 65 0.69 0.37 -4.34
N SER A 66 -0.28 0.93 -5.05
CA SER A 66 -1.70 0.61 -4.83
C SER A 66 -2.24 -0.08 -6.08
N LEU A 67 -2.68 -1.31 -5.90
CA LEU A 67 -3.12 -2.23 -6.93
C LEU A 67 -4.59 -2.57 -6.70
N VAL A 68 -5.31 -2.82 -7.78
CA VAL A 68 -6.68 -3.33 -7.76
C VAL A 68 -6.76 -4.48 -8.73
N PHE A 69 -7.26 -5.62 -8.26
CA PHE A 69 -7.44 -6.84 -9.03
C PHE A 69 -8.93 -7.11 -9.19
N PRO A 70 -9.54 -6.71 -10.33
CA PRO A 70 -10.96 -6.94 -10.56
C PRO A 70 -11.35 -8.42 -10.40
N GLY A 71 -12.53 -8.66 -9.84
CA GLY A 71 -13.07 -10.01 -9.64
C GLY A 71 -12.42 -10.82 -8.51
N THR A 72 -11.60 -10.20 -7.66
CA THR A 72 -10.94 -10.90 -6.54
C THR A 72 -11.31 -10.32 -5.18
N ASN A 73 -11.14 -11.15 -4.14
CA ASN A 73 -11.31 -10.73 -2.75
C ASN A 73 -9.95 -10.27 -2.17
N GLY A 74 -9.80 -8.96 -1.94
CA GLY A 74 -8.57 -8.38 -1.40
C GLY A 74 -8.19 -8.93 -0.03
N GLU A 75 -9.16 -9.25 0.82
CA GLU A 75 -8.91 -9.82 2.15
C GLU A 75 -8.34 -11.24 2.09
N GLU A 76 -8.73 -12.03 1.10
CA GLU A 76 -8.18 -13.37 0.93
C GLU A 76 -6.74 -13.31 0.41
N ILE A 77 -6.46 -12.41 -0.54
CA ILE A 77 -5.10 -12.14 -1.01
C ILE A 77 -4.22 -11.66 0.15
N LEU A 78 -4.72 -10.73 0.97
CA LEU A 78 -4.05 -10.22 2.16
C LEU A 78 -3.70 -11.35 3.13
N ARG A 79 -4.66 -12.22 3.45
CA ARG A 79 -4.47 -13.35 4.36
C ARG A 79 -3.45 -14.35 3.80
N GLU A 80 -3.49 -14.61 2.51
CA GLU A 80 -2.51 -15.50 1.87
C GLU A 80 -1.10 -14.90 1.95
N LEU A 81 -0.94 -13.62 1.64
CA LEU A 81 0.35 -12.91 1.74
C LEU A 81 0.88 -12.87 3.18
N ALA A 82 0.00 -12.61 4.16
CA ALA A 82 0.35 -12.63 5.58
C ALA A 82 0.85 -14.01 6.03
N SER A 83 0.22 -15.10 5.54
CA SER A 83 0.66 -16.47 5.84
C SER A 83 2.06 -16.80 5.29
N LYS A 84 2.49 -16.08 4.24
CA LYS A 84 3.82 -16.17 3.63
C LYS A 84 4.84 -15.20 4.26
N GLY A 85 4.44 -14.47 5.32
CA GLY A 85 5.29 -13.54 6.05
C GLY A 85 5.32 -12.12 5.50
N PHE A 86 4.46 -11.76 4.53
CA PHE A 86 4.40 -10.41 3.99
C PHE A 86 3.35 -9.56 4.70
N ALA A 87 3.79 -8.42 5.23
CA ALA A 87 2.89 -7.38 5.74
C ALA A 87 2.52 -6.43 4.61
N VAL A 88 1.28 -6.57 4.13
CA VAL A 88 0.66 -5.67 3.13
C VAL A 88 -0.67 -5.17 3.69
N ASP A 89 -1.23 -4.13 3.08
CA ASP A 89 -2.53 -3.58 3.46
C ASP A 89 -3.59 -3.85 2.38
N SER A 90 -4.86 -3.91 2.78
CA SER A 90 -6.04 -3.90 1.91
C SER A 90 -6.95 -2.79 2.43
N GLY A 91 -7.28 -1.82 1.58
CA GLY A 91 -8.18 -0.70 1.91
C GLY A 91 -7.55 0.50 2.63
N SER A 92 -8.31 1.60 2.67
CA SER A 92 -7.93 2.87 3.31
C SER A 92 -8.26 2.94 4.81
N ALA A 93 -9.00 1.97 5.35
CA ALA A 93 -9.39 1.91 6.75
C ALA A 93 -9.57 0.45 7.17
N CYS A 94 -8.59 -0.11 7.90
CA CYS A 94 -8.71 -1.40 8.59
C CYS A 94 -9.66 -1.29 9.80
N THR A 95 -10.92 -0.93 9.57
CA THR A 95 -11.99 -1.10 10.57
C THR A 95 -12.76 -2.36 10.23
N ALA A 96 -12.39 -3.44 10.91
CA ALA A 96 -13.00 -4.78 10.83
C ALA A 96 -14.53 -4.83 11.09
N MET A 97 -15.15 -3.70 11.42
CA MET A 97 -16.57 -3.61 11.77
C MET A 97 -17.47 -3.14 10.63
N ASN A 98 -16.89 -2.64 9.53
CA ASN A 98 -17.65 -2.21 8.35
C ASN A 98 -16.79 -2.44 7.11
N LEU A 99 -17.20 -3.36 6.23
CA LEU A 99 -16.66 -3.60 4.88
C LEU A 99 -16.90 -2.39 3.96
N GLN A 100 -16.52 -1.19 4.42
CA GLN A 100 -16.70 0.02 3.65
C GLN A 100 -15.66 0.05 2.55
N PRO A 101 -16.08 0.14 1.28
CA PRO A 101 -15.17 0.23 0.15
C PRO A 101 -14.25 1.45 0.31
N SER A 102 -13.04 1.37 -0.25
CA SER A 102 -12.09 2.50 -0.19
C SER A 102 -12.69 3.76 -0.82
N HIS A 103 -13.04 4.74 0.02
CA HIS A 103 -13.57 6.03 -0.44
C HIS A 103 -12.57 6.77 -1.35
N VAL A 104 -11.26 6.54 -1.17
CA VAL A 104 -10.22 7.13 -2.03
C VAL A 104 -10.28 6.52 -3.43
N LEU A 105 -10.33 5.19 -3.55
CA LEU A 105 -10.44 4.54 -4.86
C LEU A 105 -11.78 4.89 -5.53
N ALA A 106 -12.87 4.98 -4.77
CA ALA A 106 -14.15 5.45 -5.26
C ALA A 106 -14.08 6.88 -5.82
N ALA A 107 -13.43 7.81 -5.10
CA ALA A 107 -13.23 9.19 -5.57
C ALA A 107 -12.33 9.27 -6.83
N MET A 108 -11.42 8.31 -7.01
CA MET A 108 -10.63 8.14 -8.23
C MET A 108 -11.39 7.45 -9.37
N GLY A 109 -12.63 7.02 -9.15
CA GLY A 109 -13.42 6.26 -10.13
C GLY A 109 -12.90 4.83 -10.36
N LEU A 110 -12.14 4.28 -9.41
CA LEU A 110 -11.55 2.94 -9.48
C LEU A 110 -12.38 1.92 -8.71
N PRO A 111 -12.31 0.62 -9.08
CA PRO A 111 -12.93 -0.42 -8.28
C PRO A 111 -12.34 -0.44 -6.87
N THR A 112 -13.22 -0.62 -5.90
CA THR A 112 -12.88 -0.53 -4.47
C THR A 112 -12.58 -1.88 -3.84
N TYR A 113 -12.99 -2.97 -4.49
CA TYR A 113 -12.76 -4.36 -4.06
C TYR A 113 -11.51 -4.94 -4.74
N GLY A 114 -10.92 -5.96 -4.12
CA GLY A 114 -9.71 -6.59 -4.65
C GLY A 114 -8.49 -5.66 -4.62
N ASN A 115 -8.49 -4.65 -3.75
CA ASN A 115 -7.40 -3.68 -3.67
C ASN A 115 -6.32 -4.15 -2.67
N ILE A 116 -5.06 -3.96 -3.05
CA ILE A 116 -3.88 -4.24 -2.22
C ILE A 116 -2.96 -3.03 -2.27
N ARG A 117 -2.49 -2.60 -1.11
CA ARG A 117 -1.51 -1.53 -0.96
C ARG A 117 -0.24 -2.09 -0.33
N ILE A 118 0.88 -1.82 -1.00
CA ILE A 118 2.21 -2.26 -0.60
C ILE A 118 3.02 -1.01 -0.23
N ALA A 119 3.58 -1.00 0.97
CA ALA A 119 4.57 -0.04 1.41
C ALA A 119 5.97 -0.68 1.32
N ILE A 120 6.87 -0.05 0.56
CA ILE A 120 8.25 -0.50 0.38
C ILE A 120 9.13 0.27 1.36
N HIS A 121 9.93 -0.45 2.13
CA HIS A 121 10.83 0.16 3.10
C HIS A 121 12.25 0.28 2.51
N SER A 122 13.04 1.22 3.02
CA SER A 122 14.44 1.40 2.60
C SER A 122 15.33 0.19 2.92
N GLU A 123 14.90 -0.65 3.85
CA GLU A 123 15.59 -1.87 4.27
C GLU A 123 15.20 -3.09 3.41
N SER A 124 14.22 -2.94 2.51
CA SER A 124 13.79 -4.02 1.62
C SER A 124 14.89 -4.41 0.64
N SER A 125 15.10 -5.71 0.50
CA SER A 125 16.06 -6.31 -0.43
C SER A 125 15.40 -6.72 -1.75
N GLU A 126 16.20 -6.83 -2.80
CA GLU A 126 15.72 -7.29 -4.12
C GLU A 126 15.16 -8.71 -4.10
N ALA A 127 15.70 -9.58 -3.23
CA ALA A 127 15.19 -10.92 -3.02
C ALA A 127 13.79 -10.91 -2.38
N GLU A 128 13.56 -10.04 -1.38
CA GLU A 128 12.25 -9.88 -0.75
C GLU A 128 11.22 -9.31 -1.74
N ILE A 129 11.59 -8.32 -2.55
CA ILE A 129 10.72 -7.77 -3.59
C ILE A 129 10.35 -8.84 -4.62
N SER A 130 11.32 -9.64 -5.07
CA SER A 130 11.07 -10.75 -6.00
C SER A 130 10.15 -11.81 -5.38
N SER A 131 10.38 -12.16 -4.11
CA SER A 131 9.56 -13.11 -3.37
C SER A 131 8.13 -12.61 -3.18
N LEU A 132 7.96 -11.32 -2.85
CA LEU A 132 6.66 -10.65 -2.73
C LEU A 132 5.90 -10.68 -4.05
N ILE A 133 6.55 -10.34 -5.17
CA ILE A 133 5.94 -10.37 -6.50
C ILE A 133 5.41 -11.77 -6.80
N ASN A 134 6.23 -12.80 -6.61
CA ASN A 134 5.82 -14.18 -6.85
C ASN A 134 4.65 -14.59 -5.94
N ALA A 135 4.72 -14.25 -4.65
CA ALA A 135 3.67 -14.55 -3.69
C ALA A 135 2.34 -13.87 -4.05
N LEU A 136 2.39 -12.61 -4.48
CA LEU A 136 1.24 -11.81 -4.90
C LEU A 136 0.58 -12.39 -6.15
N LEU A 137 1.36 -12.66 -7.19
CA LEU A 137 0.83 -13.21 -8.45
C LEU A 137 0.16 -14.56 -8.22
N ASN A 138 0.79 -15.45 -7.45
CA ASN A 138 0.22 -16.74 -7.09
C ASN A 138 -1.10 -16.60 -6.31
N ALA A 139 -1.15 -15.67 -5.34
CA ALA A 139 -2.36 -15.44 -4.55
C ALA A 139 -3.53 -14.94 -5.40
N VAL A 140 -3.26 -13.98 -6.30
CA VAL A 140 -4.27 -13.45 -7.22
C VAL A 140 -4.76 -14.53 -8.19
N GLN A 141 -3.86 -15.34 -8.74
CA GLN A 141 -4.22 -16.42 -9.66
C GLN A 141 -5.04 -17.52 -8.96
N SER A 142 -4.66 -17.90 -7.73
CA SER A 142 -5.41 -18.84 -6.90
C SER A 142 -6.85 -18.38 -6.65
N GLN A 143 -7.04 -17.08 -6.37
CA GLN A 143 -8.36 -16.49 -6.17
C GLN A 143 -9.22 -16.47 -7.44
N ARG A 144 -8.61 -16.34 -8.63
CA ARG A 144 -9.33 -16.30 -9.91
C ARG A 144 -9.74 -17.68 -10.45
N GLN A 145 -9.12 -18.75 -9.95
CA GLN A 145 -9.44 -20.13 -10.35
C GLN A 145 -10.54 -20.76 -9.50
N ARG A 146 -11.02 -20.06 -8.46
CA ARG A 146 -12.16 -20.45 -7.63
C ARG A 146 -13.45 -19.89 -8.19
#